data_AF-A0A4Q4ZT74-F1
#
_entry.id   AF-A0A4Q4ZT74-F1
#
_cell.length_a   1.000
_cell.length_b   1.000
_cell.length_c   1.000
_cell.angle_alpha   90.00
_cell.angle_beta   90.00
_cell.angle_gamma   90.00
#
_symmetry.space_group_name_H-M   'P 1'
#
loop_
_entity.id
_entity.type
_entity.pdbx_description
1 polymer ?
#
loop_
_entity_poly.entity_id
_entity_poly.type
_entity_poly.pdbx_seq_one_letter_code
_entity_poly.pdbx_strand_id
1 'polypeptide(L)'
;MADKKEKKRKRDEDGASRPKKKVAVQSSASQSPQSNTIRVASIQTVKKCPPIIATSPGLCIPSSIQFDTYAKPQTSTPKRNKKSSASSSELLLHSSSHPKLDYTAKEEGPGGRESHLKHYIGVFDPKTGQLSVVEAKKMAVRGVVRTLQPSEVSMEERAMSKTMMQMRTDLGHAFGTKKAKKALTSITENAIAPEKAIADAGGNANKLNTSQKAVMESIREVTAGMASREDLQAAADAAKPVPPGNFNAKEIQDVYKPEELIGEDVLNAIPIKDWQDQIKQNLDKQHSSAFVAGRLISIGQGPDSVKRLRTLRYLDLLIKFQRAARGRGAKRVPPKDKLREIMQPAPEPVIENIRRKFSTSGEMRKFHVDLVHTYCCALAAILANYQFDTSALRYDMGLDDKQFAQYFREIGGRIKVVRGAEKGTQVQMASLALPLDFPKDRFQRPKGR
;
A
#
# COMPACT_ATOMS: atom_id res chain seq x y z
N MET A 1 25.85 35.85 -11.71
CA MET A 1 27.09 35.08 -11.96
C MET A 1 27.69 34.67 -10.63
N ALA A 2 27.72 33.38 -10.32
CA ALA A 2 28.61 32.75 -9.34
C ALA A 2 28.32 31.24 -9.32
N ASP A 3 28.84 30.54 -10.34
CA ASP A 3 28.83 29.08 -10.44
C ASP A 3 29.77 28.48 -9.38
N LYS A 4 29.20 27.76 -8.41
CA LYS A 4 29.95 26.90 -7.48
C LYS A 4 30.34 25.61 -8.20
N LYS A 5 31.58 25.58 -8.69
CA LYS A 5 32.21 24.42 -9.31
C LYS A 5 32.65 23.42 -8.22
N GLU A 6 31.95 22.30 -8.10
CA GLU A 6 32.29 21.19 -7.22
C GLU A 6 33.66 20.57 -7.58
N LYS A 7 34.56 20.51 -6.60
CA LYS A 7 35.92 20.00 -6.71
C LYS A 7 35.91 18.48 -6.49
N LYS A 8 36.06 17.74 -7.59
CA LYS A 8 36.19 16.27 -7.68
C LYS A 8 37.36 15.81 -6.79
N ARG A 9 37.09 14.96 -5.78
CA ARG A 9 38.11 14.35 -4.90
C ARG A 9 38.93 13.32 -5.67
N LYS A 10 40.25 13.39 -5.53
CA LYS A 10 41.26 12.50 -6.09
C LYS A 10 41.34 11.24 -5.21
N ARG A 11 41.41 10.07 -5.84
CA ARG A 11 41.53 8.75 -5.20
C ARG A 11 42.91 8.65 -4.53
N ASP A 12 42.94 8.27 -3.26
CA ASP A 12 44.18 7.96 -2.55
C ASP A 12 44.85 6.72 -3.17
N GLU A 13 46.10 6.90 -3.59
CA GLU A 13 47.02 5.82 -3.94
C GLU A 13 47.67 5.32 -2.64
N ASP A 14 47.41 4.05 -2.31
CA ASP A 14 47.92 3.38 -1.12
C ASP A 14 49.41 3.04 -1.31
N GLY A 15 50.27 4.01 -1.01
CA GLY A 15 51.72 3.87 -0.98
C GLY A 15 52.21 3.27 0.33
N ALA A 16 52.17 1.95 0.47
CA ALA A 16 52.79 1.25 1.59
C ALA A 16 54.26 0.90 1.28
N SER A 17 55.16 1.60 1.97
CA SER A 17 56.61 1.41 1.97
C SER A 17 57.01 0.05 2.56
N ARG A 18 57.93 -0.65 1.88
CA ARG A 18 58.54 -1.90 2.37
C ARG A 18 59.61 -1.61 3.44
N PRO A 19 59.52 -2.16 4.66
CA PRO A 19 60.67 -2.16 5.56
C PRO A 19 61.60 -3.36 5.26
N LYS A 20 62.87 -3.06 4.97
CA LYS A 20 63.97 -4.02 4.94
C LYS A 20 64.35 -4.37 6.39
N LYS A 21 64.01 -5.56 6.88
CA LYS A 21 64.68 -6.15 8.04
C LYS A 21 64.75 -7.66 7.90
N LYS A 22 65.93 -8.14 7.53
CA LYS A 22 66.30 -9.55 7.43
C LYS A 22 66.49 -10.06 8.86
N VAL A 23 65.57 -10.89 9.36
CA VAL A 23 65.74 -11.60 10.64
C VAL A 23 66.46 -12.90 10.34
N ALA A 24 67.68 -13.03 10.86
CA ALA A 24 68.48 -14.24 10.81
C ALA A 24 67.94 -15.24 11.84
N VAL A 25 67.50 -16.42 11.38
CA VAL A 25 67.32 -17.58 12.25
C VAL A 25 68.64 -18.37 12.21
N GLN A 26 69.26 -18.49 13.37
CA GLN A 26 70.53 -19.18 13.58
C GLN A 26 70.39 -20.67 13.27
N SER A 27 71.29 -21.14 12.42
CA SER A 27 71.62 -22.53 12.15
C SER A 27 72.44 -23.12 13.32
N SER A 28 71.92 -24.15 13.99
CA SER A 28 72.73 -25.10 14.75
C SER A 28 73.29 -26.15 13.78
N ALA A 29 74.60 -26.10 13.60
CA ALA A 29 75.35 -26.91 12.66
C ALA A 29 75.46 -28.38 13.11
N SER A 30 75.33 -29.30 12.15
CA SER A 30 76.31 -30.37 11.93
C SER A 30 75.96 -31.21 10.68
N GLN A 31 76.94 -31.29 9.77
CA GLN A 31 77.11 -32.27 8.66
C GLN A 31 76.65 -31.91 7.23
N SER A 32 77.63 -31.33 6.50
CA SER A 32 77.87 -31.31 5.04
C SER A 32 76.99 -30.45 4.10
N PRO A 33 77.59 -29.68 3.17
CA PRO A 33 76.88 -28.78 2.28
C PRO A 33 76.45 -29.52 1.00
N GLN A 34 75.30 -30.17 1.00
CA GLN A 34 74.64 -30.50 -0.26
C GLN A 34 73.92 -29.25 -0.76
N SER A 35 74.30 -28.81 -1.95
CA SER A 35 73.69 -27.69 -2.67
C SER A 35 72.16 -27.64 -2.48
N ASN A 36 71.60 -26.49 -2.11
CA ASN A 36 70.16 -26.18 -2.10
C ASN A 36 69.51 -26.22 -3.51
N THR A 37 70.08 -26.99 -4.44
CA THR A 37 69.64 -27.17 -5.81
C THR A 37 69.01 -28.54 -5.93
N ILE A 38 67.68 -28.60 -5.95
CA ILE A 38 66.93 -29.82 -6.21
C ILE A 38 67.08 -30.15 -7.69
N ARG A 39 67.64 -31.32 -8.02
CA ARG A 39 67.75 -31.78 -9.41
C ARG A 39 66.42 -32.41 -9.85
N VAL A 40 65.83 -31.88 -10.91
CA VAL A 40 64.65 -32.47 -11.56
C VAL A 40 65.12 -33.68 -12.35
N ALA A 41 64.78 -34.88 -11.88
CA ALA A 41 65.23 -36.14 -12.48
C ALA A 41 64.42 -36.50 -13.74
N SER A 42 63.11 -36.22 -13.75
CA SER A 42 62.27 -36.45 -14.91
C SER A 42 61.03 -35.56 -14.92
N ILE A 43 60.66 -35.06 -16.10
CA ILE A 43 59.35 -34.44 -16.37
C ILE A 43 58.54 -35.46 -17.18
N GLN A 44 57.54 -36.06 -16.56
CA GLN A 44 56.69 -37.07 -17.18
C GLN A 44 55.36 -36.46 -17.66
N THR A 45 55.13 -36.51 -18.97
CA THR A 45 53.85 -36.17 -19.59
C THR A 45 53.07 -37.46 -19.84
N VAL A 46 52.07 -37.74 -19.00
CA VAL A 46 51.32 -39.00 -19.06
C VAL A 46 50.27 -38.92 -20.19
N LYS A 47 50.38 -39.83 -21.17
CA LYS A 47 49.55 -39.78 -22.40
C LYS A 47 48.11 -40.25 -22.25
N LYS A 48 47.80 -41.14 -21.29
CA LYS A 48 46.47 -41.78 -21.19
C LYS A 48 45.69 -41.43 -19.91
N CYS A 49 46.35 -41.32 -18.75
CA CYS A 49 45.71 -41.01 -17.47
C CYS A 49 46.66 -40.17 -16.59
N PRO A 50 46.75 -38.84 -16.80
CA PRO A 50 47.51 -37.99 -15.90
C PRO A 50 46.86 -37.96 -14.51
N PRO A 51 47.65 -37.77 -13.44
CA PRO A 51 47.09 -37.55 -12.10
C PRO A 51 46.19 -36.31 -12.08
N ILE A 52 45.16 -36.34 -11.25
CA ILE A 52 44.09 -35.34 -11.24
C ILE A 52 44.09 -34.61 -9.92
N ILE A 53 44.04 -33.28 -9.98
CA ILE A 53 43.88 -32.39 -8.84
C ILE A 53 42.43 -31.94 -8.83
N ALA A 54 41.60 -32.61 -8.05
CA ALA A 54 40.19 -32.28 -7.90
C ALA A 54 39.98 -31.19 -6.84
N THR A 55 39.41 -30.05 -7.21
CA THR A 55 38.93 -29.02 -6.26
C THR A 55 37.43 -29.18 -6.05
N SER A 56 36.98 -29.26 -4.80
CA SER A 56 35.57 -29.39 -4.43
C SER A 56 35.10 -28.19 -3.58
N PRO A 57 34.81 -27.03 -4.20
CA PRO A 57 34.37 -25.84 -3.46
C PRO A 57 33.06 -26.13 -2.73
N GLY A 58 33.07 -26.02 -1.40
CA GLY A 58 31.87 -26.21 -0.58
C GLY A 58 31.34 -27.65 -0.53
N LEU A 59 32.13 -28.63 -0.95
CA LEU A 59 31.71 -30.03 -1.00
C LEU A 59 32.77 -30.94 -0.36
N CYS A 60 32.35 -31.76 0.60
CA CYS A 60 33.16 -32.85 1.15
C CYS A 60 32.83 -34.14 0.39
N ILE A 61 33.82 -34.70 -0.32
CA ILE A 61 33.67 -35.94 -1.09
C ILE A 61 34.11 -37.11 -0.20
N PRO A 62 33.23 -38.08 0.12
CA PRO A 62 33.61 -39.29 0.85
C PRO A 62 34.70 -40.08 0.13
N SER A 63 35.64 -40.65 0.89
CA SER A 63 36.73 -41.49 0.36
C SER A 63 36.26 -42.81 -0.27
N SER A 64 35.01 -43.21 -0.02
CA SER A 64 34.39 -44.42 -0.58
C SER A 64 33.90 -44.27 -2.02
N ILE A 65 33.96 -43.06 -2.59
CA ILE A 65 33.44 -42.75 -3.92
C ILE A 65 34.50 -43.02 -4.98
N GLN A 66 34.14 -43.85 -5.97
CA GLN A 66 34.96 -44.11 -7.15
C GLN A 66 34.46 -43.26 -8.32
N PHE A 67 35.39 -42.68 -9.07
CA PHE A 67 35.08 -41.85 -10.23
C PHE A 67 35.40 -42.58 -11.53
N ASP A 68 34.41 -42.65 -12.42
CA ASP A 68 34.58 -43.15 -13.77
C ASP A 68 35.20 -42.07 -14.64
N THR A 69 36.28 -42.44 -15.34
CA THR A 69 37.04 -41.52 -16.18
C THR A 69 36.58 -41.62 -17.63
N TYR A 70 36.15 -40.50 -18.20
CA TYR A 70 35.79 -40.37 -19.61
C TYR A 70 36.73 -39.38 -20.28
N ALA A 71 37.33 -39.76 -21.40
CA ALA A 71 38.22 -38.89 -22.16
C ALA A 71 37.60 -38.63 -23.54
N LYS A 72 37.44 -37.35 -23.89
CA LYS A 72 37.01 -36.94 -25.22
C LYS A 72 38.23 -36.48 -26.02
N PRO A 73 38.54 -37.09 -27.17
CA PRO A 73 39.56 -36.56 -28.06
C PRO A 73 39.08 -35.22 -28.62
N GLN A 74 39.87 -34.14 -28.45
CA GLN A 74 39.55 -32.88 -29.09
C GLN A 74 39.71 -33.01 -30.60
N THR A 75 38.61 -32.84 -31.34
CA THR A 75 38.60 -32.75 -32.79
C THR A 75 39.23 -31.42 -33.19
N SER A 76 40.41 -31.45 -33.81
CA SER A 76 41.00 -30.26 -34.42
C SER A 76 40.10 -29.77 -35.55
N THR A 77 39.49 -28.60 -35.40
CA THR A 77 38.83 -27.91 -36.52
C THR A 77 39.88 -27.63 -37.61
N PRO A 78 39.61 -27.93 -38.91
CA PRO A 78 40.60 -27.81 -39.97
C PRO A 78 40.65 -26.36 -40.42
N LYS A 79 41.32 -25.51 -39.65
CA LYS A 79 41.81 -24.19 -40.07
C LYS A 79 42.67 -23.64 -38.94
N ARG A 80 43.99 -23.83 -39.09
CA ARG A 80 45.05 -22.82 -38.91
C ARG A 80 46.34 -23.47 -38.41
N ASN A 81 47.34 -23.44 -39.28
CA ASN A 81 48.74 -23.77 -39.01
C ASN A 81 49.23 -23.17 -37.69
N LYS A 82 49.66 -24.03 -36.75
CA LYS A 82 50.91 -23.86 -36.00
C LYS A 82 51.27 -25.15 -35.27
N LYS A 83 52.54 -25.54 -35.39
CA LYS A 83 53.18 -26.58 -34.58
C LYS A 83 53.03 -26.20 -33.09
N SER A 84 52.07 -26.81 -32.40
CA SER A 84 52.01 -26.83 -30.93
C SER A 84 51.66 -28.23 -30.46
N SER A 85 52.52 -28.72 -29.58
CA SER A 85 52.59 -30.06 -29.01
C SER A 85 51.30 -30.57 -28.37
N ALA A 86 51.00 -31.84 -28.65
CA ALA A 86 50.12 -32.76 -27.93
C ALA A 86 48.64 -32.35 -27.78
N SER A 87 47.78 -33.10 -28.45
CA SER A 87 46.32 -33.11 -28.28
C SER A 87 45.94 -33.31 -26.81
N SER A 88 45.58 -32.26 -26.09
CA SER A 88 45.00 -32.38 -24.76
C SER A 88 43.56 -32.88 -24.93
N SER A 89 43.34 -34.18 -24.72
CA SER A 89 41.99 -34.73 -24.58
C SER A 89 41.28 -34.04 -23.42
N GLU A 90 39.99 -33.72 -23.55
CA GLU A 90 39.19 -33.19 -22.44
C GLU A 90 38.83 -34.37 -21.53
N LEU A 91 39.18 -34.30 -20.23
CA LEU A 91 38.86 -35.33 -19.27
C LEU A 91 37.58 -34.95 -18.50
N LEU A 92 36.69 -35.92 -18.30
CA LEU A 92 35.48 -35.83 -17.51
C LEU A 92 35.52 -36.95 -16.48
N LEU A 93 35.28 -36.62 -15.22
CA LEU A 93 35.05 -37.62 -14.18
C LEU A 93 33.58 -37.59 -13.78
N HIS A 94 32.96 -38.74 -13.68
CA HIS A 94 31.59 -38.86 -13.18
C HIS A 94 31.49 -39.96 -12.13
N SER A 95 30.69 -39.75 -11.10
CA SER A 95 30.36 -40.79 -10.13
C SER A 95 28.91 -40.68 -9.72
N SER A 96 28.20 -41.80 -9.87
CA SER A 96 26.83 -42.03 -9.40
C SER A 96 26.81 -43.01 -8.22
N SER A 97 27.95 -43.25 -7.57
CA SER A 97 28.05 -44.19 -6.45
C SER A 97 27.32 -43.73 -5.18
N HIS A 98 27.07 -42.43 -5.03
CA HIS A 98 26.41 -41.90 -3.83
C HIS A 98 24.87 -41.94 -3.95
N PRO A 99 24.11 -42.35 -2.90
CA PRO A 99 22.67 -42.57 -3.01
C PRO A 99 21.84 -41.33 -3.42
N LYS A 100 22.27 -40.13 -3.01
CA LYS A 100 21.51 -38.88 -3.17
C LYS A 100 22.13 -37.87 -4.15
N LEU A 101 23.39 -38.04 -4.51
CA LEU A 101 24.19 -37.03 -5.22
C LEU A 101 24.93 -37.70 -6.36
N ASP A 102 24.94 -37.05 -7.51
CA ASP A 102 25.84 -37.40 -8.60
C ASP A 102 26.96 -36.37 -8.67
N TYR A 103 28.20 -36.85 -8.69
CA TYR A 103 29.39 -36.02 -8.75
C TYR A 103 29.90 -35.97 -10.17
N THR A 104 30.14 -34.77 -10.67
CA THR A 104 30.76 -34.56 -11.98
C THR A 104 31.95 -33.62 -11.81
N ALA A 105 33.13 -34.08 -12.19
CA ALA A 105 34.32 -33.24 -12.28
C ALA A 105 34.59 -32.91 -13.75
N LYS A 106 34.76 -31.62 -14.03
CA LYS A 106 35.14 -31.11 -15.35
C LYS A 106 36.36 -30.22 -15.24
N GLU A 107 37.15 -30.16 -16.31
CA GLU A 107 38.17 -29.13 -16.46
C GLU A 107 37.49 -27.74 -16.51
N GLU A 108 38.14 -26.72 -15.97
CA GLU A 108 37.60 -25.36 -15.99
C GLU A 108 37.57 -24.84 -17.44
N GLY A 109 36.37 -24.59 -17.97
CA GLY A 109 36.17 -24.28 -19.38
C GLY A 109 36.85 -23.00 -19.89
N PRO A 110 36.82 -22.75 -21.21
CA PRO A 110 37.45 -21.60 -21.84
C PRO A 110 36.79 -20.30 -21.35
N GLY A 111 37.42 -19.63 -20.39
CA GLY A 111 36.88 -18.48 -19.68
C GLY A 111 37.30 -18.41 -18.20
N GLY A 112 37.75 -19.53 -17.63
CA GLY A 112 38.36 -19.58 -16.29
C GLY A 112 39.76 -18.94 -16.26
N ARG A 113 40.13 -18.30 -15.14
CA ARG A 113 41.46 -17.66 -14.97
C ARG A 113 42.62 -18.64 -15.11
N GLU A 114 42.35 -19.93 -14.90
CA GLU A 114 43.35 -21.00 -14.96
C GLU A 114 43.32 -21.82 -16.26
N SER A 115 42.47 -21.47 -17.23
CA SER A 115 42.33 -22.20 -18.51
C SER A 115 43.63 -22.25 -19.33
N HIS A 116 44.59 -21.33 -19.09
CA HIS A 116 45.89 -21.30 -19.74
C HIS A 116 47.04 -21.85 -18.87
N LEU A 117 46.75 -22.36 -17.68
CA LEU A 117 47.75 -22.88 -16.75
C LEU A 117 47.89 -24.40 -16.90
N LYS A 118 49.13 -24.89 -16.77
CA LYS A 118 49.44 -26.31 -16.64
C LYS A 118 49.82 -26.60 -15.19
N HIS A 119 49.24 -27.64 -14.62
CA HIS A 119 49.56 -28.06 -13.26
C HIS A 119 50.51 -29.24 -13.28
N TYR A 120 51.38 -29.30 -12.28
CA TYR A 120 52.34 -30.39 -12.12
C TYR A 120 52.35 -30.83 -10.66
N ILE A 121 52.48 -32.14 -10.44
CA ILE A 121 52.69 -32.74 -9.13
C ILE A 121 54.17 -33.09 -9.02
N GLY A 122 54.83 -32.51 -8.02
CA GLY A 122 56.21 -32.85 -7.66
C GLY A 122 56.21 -33.93 -6.58
N VAL A 123 56.80 -35.08 -6.87
CA VAL A 123 57.12 -36.12 -5.89
C VAL A 123 58.60 -36.01 -5.57
N PHE A 124 58.90 -35.55 -4.35
CA PHE A 124 60.27 -35.41 -3.87
C PHE A 124 60.62 -36.58 -2.97
N ASP A 125 61.69 -37.30 -3.31
CA ASP A 125 62.25 -38.33 -2.44
C ASP A 125 63.44 -37.74 -1.66
N PRO A 126 63.31 -37.54 -0.34
CA PRO A 126 64.34 -36.90 0.48
C PRO A 126 65.60 -37.75 0.62
N LYS A 127 65.52 -39.08 0.38
CA LYS A 127 66.68 -39.97 0.49
C LYS A 127 67.58 -39.90 -0.74
N THR A 128 67.00 -39.71 -1.92
CA THR A 128 67.73 -39.66 -3.21
C THR A 128 67.97 -38.23 -3.69
N GLY A 129 67.32 -37.23 -3.09
CA GLY A 129 67.44 -35.81 -3.47
C GLY A 129 66.87 -35.50 -4.86
N GLN A 130 66.07 -36.41 -5.41
CA GLN A 130 65.50 -36.30 -6.75
C GLN A 130 64.04 -35.83 -6.71
N LEU A 131 63.71 -34.91 -7.62
CA LEU A 131 62.34 -34.45 -7.83
C LEU A 131 61.79 -35.02 -9.14
N SER A 132 60.73 -35.82 -9.04
CA SER A 132 59.95 -36.28 -10.20
C SER A 132 58.76 -35.35 -10.39
N VAL A 133 58.60 -34.79 -11.58
CA VAL A 133 57.53 -33.86 -11.92
C VAL A 133 56.58 -34.52 -12.92
N VAL A 134 55.31 -34.68 -12.55
CA VAL A 134 54.28 -35.30 -13.40
C VAL A 134 53.23 -34.25 -13.76
N GLU A 135 52.91 -34.11 -15.05
CA GLU A 135 51.83 -33.22 -15.50
C GLU A 135 50.48 -33.71 -14.95
N ALA A 136 49.75 -32.81 -14.28
CA ALA A 136 48.49 -33.11 -13.63
C ALA A 136 47.37 -32.22 -14.18
N LYS A 137 46.15 -32.77 -14.19
CA LYS A 137 44.97 -32.03 -14.64
C LYS A 137 44.19 -31.51 -13.45
N LYS A 138 43.95 -30.19 -13.40
CA LYS A 138 43.08 -29.60 -12.40
C LYS A 138 41.63 -29.69 -12.86
N MET A 139 40.76 -30.22 -12.00
CA MET A 139 39.33 -30.40 -12.29
C MET A 139 38.51 -29.88 -11.13
N ALA A 140 37.35 -29.29 -11.42
CA ALA A 140 36.42 -28.81 -10.41
C ALA A 140 35.25 -29.81 -10.28
N VAL A 141 35.06 -30.36 -9.08
CA VAL A 141 33.95 -31.27 -8.78
C VAL A 141 32.70 -30.46 -8.45
N ARG A 142 31.56 -30.90 -9.00
CA ARG A 142 30.22 -30.39 -8.68
C ARG A 142 29.32 -31.56 -8.35
N GLY A 143 28.54 -31.42 -7.28
CA GLY A 143 27.50 -32.38 -6.90
C GLY A 143 26.14 -31.87 -7.36
N VAL A 144 25.34 -32.74 -7.98
CA VAL A 144 23.94 -32.48 -8.31
C VAL A 144 23.05 -33.43 -7.51
N VAL A 145 21.99 -32.91 -6.90
CA VAL A 145 21.04 -33.71 -6.14
C VAL A 145 20.11 -34.45 -7.09
N ARG A 146 19.99 -35.78 -6.94
CA ARG A 146 19.17 -36.63 -7.81
C ARG A 146 17.70 -36.21 -7.85
N THR A 147 17.14 -35.79 -6.71
CA THR A 147 15.74 -35.35 -6.62
C THR A 147 15.46 -34.01 -7.30
N LEU A 148 16.50 -33.21 -7.56
CA LEU A 148 16.39 -31.91 -8.23
C LEU A 148 16.72 -32.02 -9.73
N GLN A 149 17.13 -33.21 -10.21
CA GLN A 149 17.28 -33.43 -11.64
C GLN A 149 15.89 -33.53 -12.27
N PRO A 150 15.59 -32.72 -13.29
CA PRO A 150 14.37 -32.89 -14.05
C PRO A 150 14.44 -34.25 -14.77
N SER A 151 13.47 -35.14 -14.52
CA SER A 151 13.29 -36.34 -15.34
C SER A 151 13.06 -35.89 -16.79
N GLU A 152 13.76 -36.48 -17.76
CA GLU A 152 13.62 -36.14 -19.20
C GLU A 152 12.15 -36.14 -19.65
N VAL A 153 11.39 -37.11 -19.13
CA VAL A 153 9.92 -37.25 -19.27
C VAL A 153 9.14 -35.97 -18.93
N SER A 154 9.55 -35.22 -17.91
CA SER A 154 8.83 -34.02 -17.45
C SER A 154 9.08 -32.80 -18.33
N MET A 155 10.17 -32.77 -19.11
CA MET A 155 10.42 -31.70 -20.08
C MET A 155 9.63 -31.90 -21.37
N GLU A 156 9.56 -33.14 -21.86
CA GLU A 156 8.78 -33.49 -23.05
C GLU A 156 7.27 -33.41 -22.79
N GLU A 157 6.78 -33.89 -21.65
CA GLU A 157 5.36 -33.77 -21.29
C GLU A 157 4.92 -32.31 -21.09
N ARG A 158 5.75 -31.45 -20.49
CA ARG A 158 5.44 -30.01 -20.35
C ARG A 158 5.42 -29.26 -21.68
N ALA A 159 6.16 -29.75 -22.68
CA ALA A 159 6.12 -29.19 -24.03
C ALA A 159 4.87 -29.66 -24.80
N MET A 160 4.44 -30.90 -24.59
CA MET A 160 3.26 -31.48 -25.25
C MET A 160 1.92 -31.13 -24.58
N SER A 161 1.92 -30.79 -23.29
CA SER A 161 0.69 -30.52 -22.52
C SER A 161 0.18 -29.08 -22.61
N LYS A 162 0.94 -28.16 -23.22
CA LYS A 162 0.50 -26.77 -23.32
C LYS A 162 -0.53 -26.63 -24.44
N THR A 163 -1.76 -26.35 -24.06
CA THR A 163 -2.82 -26.02 -25.03
C THR A 163 -2.40 -24.81 -25.86
N MET A 164 -2.75 -24.75 -27.15
CA MET A 164 -2.43 -23.63 -28.04
C MET A 164 -2.81 -22.26 -27.45
N MET A 165 -3.87 -22.22 -26.62
CA MET A 165 -4.28 -21.05 -25.85
C MET A 165 -3.26 -20.62 -24.79
N GLN A 166 -2.66 -21.57 -24.06
CA GLN A 166 -1.63 -21.29 -23.05
C GLN A 166 -0.34 -20.78 -23.70
N MET A 167 0.04 -21.34 -24.85
CA MET A 167 1.19 -20.84 -25.61
C MET A 167 0.97 -19.39 -26.09
N ARG A 168 -0.24 -19.03 -26.51
CA ARG A 168 -0.59 -17.65 -26.88
C ARG A 168 -0.57 -16.70 -25.67
N THR A 169 -1.03 -17.15 -24.51
CA THR A 169 -0.97 -16.37 -23.27
C THR A 169 0.48 -16.16 -22.81
N ASP A 170 1.32 -17.20 -22.86
CA ASP A 170 2.75 -17.12 -22.51
C ASP A 170 3.50 -16.16 -23.44
N LEU A 171 3.26 -16.24 -24.76
CA LEU A 171 3.82 -15.31 -25.74
C LEU A 171 3.34 -13.88 -25.50
N GLY A 172 2.05 -13.70 -25.20
CA GLY A 172 1.47 -12.40 -24.86
C GLY A 172 2.04 -11.81 -23.57
N HIS A 173 2.37 -12.65 -22.59
CA HIS A 173 3.01 -12.22 -21.35
C HIS A 173 4.50 -11.90 -21.54
N ALA A 174 5.23 -12.68 -22.35
CA ALA A 174 6.64 -12.46 -22.63
C ALA A 174 6.87 -11.22 -23.50
N PHE A 175 6.16 -11.12 -24.63
CA PHE A 175 6.43 -10.14 -25.69
C PHE A 175 5.34 -9.07 -25.89
N GLY A 176 4.20 -9.17 -25.20
CA GLY A 176 3.12 -8.19 -25.33
C GLY A 176 3.47 -6.79 -24.80
N THR A 177 2.72 -5.78 -25.24
CA THR A 177 2.84 -4.42 -24.69
C THR A 177 2.37 -4.37 -23.23
N LYS A 178 2.80 -3.37 -22.46
CA LYS A 178 2.41 -3.22 -21.03
C LYS A 178 0.88 -3.26 -20.82
N LYS A 179 0.12 -2.73 -21.78
CA LYS A 179 -1.36 -2.79 -21.79
C LYS A 179 -1.89 -4.20 -22.03
N ALA A 180 -1.31 -4.93 -22.99
CA ALA A 180 -1.69 -6.31 -23.29
C ALA A 180 -1.32 -7.28 -22.15
N LYS A 181 -0.13 -7.12 -21.56
CA LYS A 181 0.28 -7.89 -20.37
C LYS A 181 -0.70 -7.66 -19.21
N LYS A 182 -1.06 -6.41 -18.93
CA LYS A 182 -2.05 -6.07 -17.88
C LYS A 182 -3.45 -6.65 -18.17
N ALA A 183 -3.86 -6.69 -19.44
CA ALA A 183 -5.13 -7.29 -19.82
C ALA A 183 -5.12 -8.81 -19.60
N LEU A 184 -4.03 -9.49 -19.98
CA LEU A 184 -3.86 -10.92 -19.76
C LEU A 184 -3.78 -11.26 -18.26
N THR A 185 -3.03 -10.49 -17.46
CA THR A 185 -2.98 -10.71 -16.01
C THR A 185 -4.34 -10.49 -15.36
N SER A 186 -5.08 -9.47 -15.78
CA SER A 186 -6.43 -9.22 -15.27
C SER A 186 -7.41 -10.34 -15.65
N ILE A 187 -7.31 -10.90 -16.86
CA ILE A 187 -8.11 -12.06 -17.26
C ILE A 187 -7.76 -13.28 -16.41
N THR A 188 -6.47 -13.55 -16.17
CA THR A 188 -6.05 -14.67 -15.32
C THR A 188 -6.46 -14.49 -13.86
N GLU A 189 -6.37 -13.28 -13.30
CA GLU A 189 -6.80 -12.98 -11.93
C GLU A 189 -8.31 -13.15 -11.76
N ASN A 190 -9.10 -12.66 -12.73
CA ASN A 190 -10.55 -12.80 -12.70
C ASN A 190 -11.02 -14.26 -12.87
N ALA A 191 -10.23 -15.11 -13.52
CA ALA A 191 -10.52 -16.53 -13.66
C ALA A 191 -10.29 -17.32 -12.36
N ILE A 192 -9.43 -16.80 -11.46
CA ILE A 192 -9.12 -17.42 -10.16
C ILE A 192 -10.09 -16.94 -9.06
N ALA A 193 -10.93 -15.94 -9.34
CA ALA A 193 -11.85 -15.40 -8.36
C ALA A 193 -12.87 -16.47 -7.88
N PRO A 194 -12.98 -16.72 -6.56
CA PRO A 194 -13.88 -17.73 -6.00
C PRO A 194 -15.36 -17.43 -6.32
N GLU A 195 -15.69 -16.17 -6.60
CA GLU A 195 -17.03 -15.69 -6.97
C GLU A 195 -17.55 -16.35 -8.26
N LYS A 196 -16.68 -16.63 -9.24
CA LYS A 196 -17.06 -17.35 -10.47
C LYS A 196 -17.14 -18.85 -10.28
N ALA A 197 -16.32 -19.44 -9.40
CA ALA A 197 -16.47 -20.84 -9.02
C ALA A 197 -17.81 -21.11 -8.31
N ILE A 198 -18.34 -20.12 -7.59
CA ILE A 198 -19.69 -20.15 -6.98
C ILE A 198 -20.79 -19.95 -8.04
N ALA A 199 -20.56 -19.09 -9.05
CA ALA A 199 -21.48 -18.85 -10.15
C ALA A 199 -21.59 -20.06 -11.12
N ASP A 200 -20.48 -20.70 -11.48
CA ASP A 200 -20.44 -21.90 -12.33
C ASP A 200 -21.02 -23.13 -11.60
N ALA A 201 -20.99 -23.15 -10.26
CA ALA A 201 -21.67 -24.15 -9.43
C ALA A 201 -23.18 -23.88 -9.24
N GLY A 202 -23.75 -22.88 -9.93
CA GLY A 202 -25.16 -22.53 -9.85
C GLY A 202 -25.58 -21.99 -8.47
N GLY A 203 -24.66 -21.34 -7.75
CA GLY A 203 -24.94 -20.77 -6.42
C GLY A 203 -25.00 -21.80 -5.28
N ASN A 204 -24.66 -23.07 -5.52
CA ASN A 204 -24.74 -24.13 -4.51
C ASN A 204 -23.36 -24.50 -3.95
N ALA A 205 -23.07 -24.08 -2.72
CA ALA A 205 -21.81 -24.32 -2.00
C ALA A 205 -21.47 -25.81 -1.80
N ASN A 206 -22.43 -26.72 -2.01
CA ASN A 206 -22.23 -28.16 -1.86
C ASN A 206 -21.46 -28.82 -3.01
N LYS A 207 -21.34 -28.18 -4.18
CA LYS A 207 -20.57 -28.68 -5.34
C LYS A 207 -19.12 -28.19 -5.39
N LEU A 208 -18.63 -27.51 -4.36
CA LEU A 208 -17.24 -27.08 -4.26
C LEU A 208 -16.33 -28.27 -3.90
N ASN A 209 -15.16 -28.34 -4.53
CA ASN A 209 -14.14 -29.34 -4.21
C ASN A 209 -13.74 -29.24 -2.74
N THR A 210 -13.39 -30.36 -2.10
CA THR A 210 -13.05 -30.44 -0.67
C THR A 210 -11.99 -29.43 -0.24
N SER A 211 -11.00 -29.17 -1.10
CA SER A 211 -9.97 -28.15 -0.87
C SER A 211 -10.52 -26.71 -0.86
N GLN A 212 -11.54 -26.42 -1.67
CA GLN A 212 -12.18 -25.10 -1.70
C GLN A 212 -13.06 -24.87 -0.47
N LYS A 213 -13.70 -25.92 0.05
CA LYS A 213 -14.43 -25.87 1.32
C LYS A 213 -13.49 -25.64 2.51
N ALA A 214 -12.33 -26.31 2.55
CA ALA A 214 -11.33 -26.09 3.60
C ALA A 214 -10.75 -24.66 3.57
N VAL A 215 -10.49 -24.11 2.38
CA VAL A 215 -10.06 -22.71 2.23
C VAL A 215 -11.16 -21.75 2.67
N MET A 216 -12.42 -21.98 2.28
CA MET A 216 -13.57 -21.16 2.74
C MET A 216 -13.74 -21.20 4.25
N GLU A 217 -13.54 -22.35 4.89
CA GLU A 217 -13.66 -22.48 6.34
C GLU A 217 -12.52 -21.75 7.06
N SER A 218 -11.27 -21.86 6.56
CA SER A 218 -10.15 -21.07 7.08
C SER A 218 -10.37 -19.56 6.89
N ILE A 219 -11.01 -19.15 5.79
CA ILE A 219 -11.36 -17.74 5.56
C ILE A 219 -12.43 -17.33 6.58
N ARG A 220 -13.46 -18.15 6.81
CA ARG A 220 -14.51 -17.88 7.81
C ARG A 220 -13.94 -17.71 9.22
N GLU A 221 -13.05 -18.60 9.63
CA GLU A 221 -12.36 -18.55 10.92
C GLU A 221 -11.53 -17.27 11.08
N VAL A 222 -10.81 -16.85 10.03
CA VAL A 222 -10.07 -15.57 10.01
C VAL A 222 -11.00 -14.36 9.94
N THR A 223 -12.15 -14.46 9.26
CA THR A 223 -13.11 -13.34 9.10
C THR A 223 -14.14 -13.23 10.23
N ALA A 224 -14.24 -14.20 11.14
CA ALA A 224 -15.16 -14.15 12.28
C ALA A 224 -14.86 -13.00 13.25
N GLY A 225 -13.61 -12.52 13.27
CA GLY A 225 -13.19 -11.31 14.00
C GLY A 225 -13.34 -10.00 13.21
N MET A 226 -13.79 -10.04 11.95
CA MET A 226 -14.06 -8.82 11.18
C MET A 226 -15.44 -8.30 11.53
N ALA A 227 -15.52 -7.03 11.93
CA ALA A 227 -16.79 -6.33 12.10
C ALA A 227 -17.62 -6.46 10.81
N SER A 228 -18.92 -6.73 10.97
CA SER A 228 -19.81 -6.89 9.83
C SER A 228 -19.83 -5.60 9.00
N ARG A 229 -20.23 -5.69 7.73
CA ARG A 229 -20.35 -4.51 6.87
C ARG A 229 -21.29 -3.47 7.48
N GLU A 230 -22.31 -3.93 8.20
CA GLU A 230 -23.29 -3.08 8.89
C GLU A 230 -22.67 -2.41 10.10
N ASP A 231 -21.88 -3.12 10.91
CA ASP A 231 -21.19 -2.56 12.07
C ASP A 231 -20.12 -1.53 11.66
N LEU A 232 -19.37 -1.81 10.61
CA LEU A 232 -18.38 -0.88 10.06
C LEU A 232 -19.05 0.38 9.49
N GLN A 233 -20.23 0.22 8.88
CA GLN A 233 -21.00 1.34 8.35
C GLN A 233 -21.64 2.15 9.48
N ALA A 234 -22.19 1.51 10.52
CA ALA A 234 -22.71 2.18 11.69
C ALA A 234 -21.62 2.94 12.46
N ALA A 235 -20.41 2.38 12.58
CA ALA A 235 -19.27 3.07 13.17
C ALA A 235 -18.81 4.26 12.31
N ALA A 236 -18.83 4.12 10.98
CA ALA A 236 -18.53 5.22 10.06
C ALA A 236 -19.59 6.31 10.12
N ASP A 237 -20.87 5.96 10.21
CA ASP A 237 -22.01 6.87 10.33
C ASP A 237 -22.01 7.59 11.68
N ALA A 238 -21.69 6.90 12.78
CA ALA A 238 -21.51 7.51 14.10
C ALA A 238 -20.32 8.48 14.15
N ALA A 239 -19.31 8.27 13.31
CA ALA A 239 -18.18 9.18 13.17
C ALA A 239 -18.48 10.39 12.25
N LYS A 240 -19.63 10.42 11.56
CA LYS A 240 -20.02 11.58 10.72
C LYS A 240 -20.51 12.72 11.61
N PRO A 241 -20.19 13.98 11.24
CA PRO A 241 -20.63 15.17 11.96
C PRO A 241 -22.11 15.51 11.67
N VAL A 242 -23.02 14.60 12.02
CA VAL A 242 -24.47 14.74 11.82
C VAL A 242 -25.16 14.94 13.17
N PRO A 243 -26.22 15.77 13.26
CA PRO A 243 -26.98 15.92 14.50
C PRO A 243 -27.65 14.60 14.90
N PRO A 244 -27.79 14.31 16.20
CA PRO A 244 -28.55 13.16 16.65
C PRO A 244 -30.01 13.29 16.17
N GLY A 245 -30.53 12.21 15.60
CA GLY A 245 -31.89 12.17 15.07
C GLY A 245 -32.47 10.75 15.15
N ASN A 246 -33.79 10.67 15.22
CA ASN A 246 -34.51 9.40 15.23
C ASN A 246 -34.77 8.95 13.79
N PHE A 247 -33.87 8.13 13.25
CA PHE A 247 -33.97 7.63 11.88
C PHE A 247 -35.08 6.56 11.68
N ASN A 248 -35.68 6.08 12.77
CA ASN A 248 -36.80 5.13 12.75
C ASN A 248 -38.16 5.84 12.90
N ALA A 249 -38.18 7.17 12.86
CA ALA A 249 -39.41 7.95 12.96
C ALA A 249 -40.35 7.68 11.78
N LYS A 250 -41.65 7.51 12.09
CA LYS A 250 -42.72 7.35 11.08
C LYS A 250 -43.16 8.69 10.50
N GLU A 251 -42.97 9.77 11.24
CA GLU A 251 -43.29 11.13 10.83
C GLU A 251 -42.03 11.97 10.70
N ILE A 252 -42.05 12.90 9.75
CA ILE A 252 -40.91 13.79 9.48
C ILE A 252 -40.58 14.69 10.68
N GLN A 253 -41.58 15.01 11.49
CA GLN A 253 -41.45 15.88 12.66
C GLN A 253 -40.71 15.21 13.81
N ASP A 254 -40.77 13.88 13.88
CA ASP A 254 -40.11 13.09 14.91
C ASP A 254 -38.65 12.76 14.59
N VAL A 255 -38.18 13.03 13.36
CA VAL A 255 -36.79 12.75 12.96
C VAL A 255 -35.81 13.65 13.73
N TYR A 256 -36.10 14.95 13.79
CA TYR A 256 -35.24 15.94 14.42
C TYR A 256 -36.07 16.85 15.32
N LYS A 257 -35.98 16.62 16.63
CA LYS A 257 -36.69 17.43 17.64
C LYS A 257 -35.81 18.59 18.11
N PRO A 258 -36.30 19.85 18.12
CA PRO A 258 -35.52 20.98 18.62
C PRO A 258 -35.02 20.80 20.06
N GLU A 259 -35.82 20.14 20.89
CA GLU A 259 -35.55 19.86 22.31
C GLU A 259 -34.33 18.93 22.46
N GLU A 260 -34.22 17.89 21.63
CA GLU A 260 -33.08 16.95 21.63
C GLU A 260 -31.83 17.56 20.99
N LEU A 261 -31.98 18.33 19.92
CA LEU A 261 -30.86 18.96 19.21
C LEU A 261 -30.16 20.01 20.11
N ILE A 262 -30.94 20.90 20.71
CA ILE A 262 -30.42 22.06 21.45
C ILE A 262 -30.22 21.71 22.93
N GLY A 263 -31.16 20.95 23.51
CA GLY A 263 -31.34 20.75 24.94
C GLY A 263 -32.42 21.69 25.49
N GLU A 264 -33.39 21.16 26.25
CA GLU A 264 -34.53 21.91 26.78
C GLU A 264 -34.10 23.10 27.64
N ASP A 265 -33.12 22.91 28.53
CA ASP A 265 -32.60 23.96 29.42
C ASP A 265 -32.04 25.15 28.62
N VAL A 266 -31.26 24.84 27.57
CA VAL A 266 -30.63 25.84 26.70
C VAL A 266 -31.69 26.56 25.88
N LEU A 267 -32.66 25.82 25.34
CA LEU A 267 -33.75 26.39 24.55
C LEU A 267 -34.59 27.35 25.39
N ASN A 268 -34.90 26.99 26.64
CA ASN A 268 -35.67 27.79 27.56
C ASN A 268 -34.95 29.06 28.03
N ALA A 269 -33.62 29.01 28.14
CA ALA A 269 -32.80 30.15 28.52
C ALA A 269 -32.75 31.26 27.45
N ILE A 270 -33.07 30.97 26.18
CA ILE A 270 -32.92 31.94 25.08
C ILE A 270 -33.96 33.07 25.20
N PRO A 271 -33.53 34.35 25.28
CA PRO A 271 -34.44 35.48 25.33
C PRO A 271 -35.05 35.76 23.96
N ILE A 272 -36.37 35.91 23.93
CA ILE A 272 -37.18 36.19 22.72
C ILE A 272 -38.10 37.41 22.84
N LYS A 273 -38.10 38.10 24.00
CA LYS A 273 -39.02 39.23 24.24
C LYS A 273 -38.82 40.36 23.24
N ASP A 274 -37.55 40.66 22.93
CA ASP A 274 -37.17 41.65 21.92
C ASP A 274 -37.74 41.35 20.53
N TRP A 275 -37.81 40.06 20.17
CA TRP A 275 -38.39 39.60 18.92
C TRP A 275 -39.91 39.61 18.94
N GLN A 276 -40.53 39.19 20.04
CA GLN A 276 -41.98 39.26 20.21
C GLN A 276 -42.49 40.70 20.12
N ASP A 277 -41.78 41.64 20.73
CA ASP A 277 -42.13 43.05 20.67
C ASP A 277 -41.91 43.64 19.27
N GLN A 278 -40.88 43.22 18.54
CA GLN A 278 -40.66 43.59 17.13
C GLN A 278 -41.82 43.12 16.23
N ILE A 279 -42.27 41.89 16.42
CA ILE A 279 -43.39 41.32 15.67
C ILE A 279 -44.69 42.09 15.97
N LYS A 280 -44.94 42.42 17.24
CA LYS A 280 -46.12 43.23 17.64
C LYS A 280 -46.10 44.63 17.05
N GLN A 281 -44.92 45.23 16.95
CA GLN A 281 -44.75 46.58 16.41
C GLN A 281 -44.62 46.60 14.87
N ASN A 282 -44.61 45.43 14.20
CA ASN A 282 -44.31 45.28 12.76
C ASN A 282 -43.02 46.01 12.35
N LEU A 283 -42.01 46.03 13.23
CA LEU A 283 -40.71 46.60 12.89
C LEU A 283 -39.87 45.53 12.18
N ASP A 284 -39.68 45.70 10.87
CA ASP A 284 -38.66 44.98 10.11
C ASP A 284 -37.27 45.56 10.44
N LYS A 285 -36.71 45.12 11.58
CA LYS A 285 -35.30 45.40 11.87
C LYS A 285 -34.42 44.57 10.95
N GLN A 286 -33.35 45.20 10.46
CA GLN A 286 -32.35 44.52 9.65
C GLN A 286 -31.60 43.49 10.50
N HIS A 287 -31.94 42.21 10.36
CA HIS A 287 -31.17 41.11 10.96
C HIS A 287 -29.93 40.81 10.12
N SER A 288 -28.87 40.32 10.77
CA SER A 288 -27.62 39.92 10.10
C SER A 288 -27.75 38.69 9.19
N SER A 289 -28.86 37.96 9.30
CA SER A 289 -29.19 36.77 8.54
C SER A 289 -30.44 37.03 7.70
N ALA A 290 -30.32 36.86 6.39
CA ALA A 290 -31.43 37.01 5.45
C ALA A 290 -32.51 35.94 5.69
N PHE A 291 -32.08 34.72 6.05
CA PHE A 291 -32.99 33.61 6.36
C PHE A 291 -33.87 33.89 7.58
N VAL A 292 -33.28 34.49 8.64
CA VAL A 292 -33.98 34.85 9.87
C VAL A 292 -34.95 36.01 9.64
N ALA A 293 -34.51 37.06 8.94
CA ALA A 293 -35.34 38.22 8.64
C ALA A 293 -36.63 37.81 7.90
N GLY A 294 -36.51 37.01 6.84
CA GLY A 294 -37.66 36.60 6.02
C GLY A 294 -38.66 35.66 6.72
N ARG A 295 -38.34 35.13 7.90
CA ARG A 295 -39.18 34.15 8.61
C ARG A 295 -39.64 34.59 9.99
N LEU A 296 -39.10 35.69 10.52
CA LEU A 296 -39.40 36.13 11.88
C LEU A 296 -40.91 36.39 12.08
N ILE A 297 -41.52 37.16 11.18
CA ILE A 297 -42.95 37.50 11.24
C ILE A 297 -43.81 36.24 11.05
N SER A 298 -43.52 35.45 10.02
CA SER A 298 -44.27 34.23 9.70
C SER A 298 -44.25 33.21 10.85
N ILE A 299 -43.10 33.03 11.50
CA ILE A 299 -42.97 32.13 12.65
C ILE A 299 -43.63 32.72 13.89
N GLY A 300 -43.52 34.04 14.08
CA GLY A 300 -44.10 34.75 15.22
C GLY A 300 -45.62 34.69 15.29
N GLN A 301 -46.28 34.68 14.13
CA GLN A 301 -47.75 34.59 13.99
C GLN A 301 -48.26 33.15 13.91
N GLY A 302 -47.37 32.16 13.77
CA GLY A 302 -47.72 30.74 13.63
C GLY A 302 -48.00 30.01 14.96
N PRO A 303 -48.42 28.74 14.89
CA PRO A 303 -48.54 27.87 16.07
C PRO A 303 -47.17 27.60 16.71
N ASP A 304 -47.15 27.39 18.02
CA ASP A 304 -45.93 27.18 18.82
C ASP A 304 -44.86 28.27 18.63
N SER A 305 -45.30 29.51 18.44
CA SER A 305 -44.43 30.66 18.14
C SER A 305 -43.28 30.81 19.14
N VAL A 306 -43.52 30.58 20.43
CA VAL A 306 -42.47 30.67 21.47
C VAL A 306 -41.32 29.68 21.22
N LYS A 307 -41.64 28.39 21.02
CA LYS A 307 -40.63 27.35 20.79
C LYS A 307 -39.92 27.60 19.46
N ARG A 308 -40.66 27.88 18.39
CA ARG A 308 -40.09 28.14 17.06
C ARG A 308 -39.23 29.41 17.02
N LEU A 309 -39.62 30.47 17.71
CA LEU A 309 -38.82 31.70 17.83
C LEU A 309 -37.51 31.46 18.59
N ARG A 310 -37.55 30.68 19.68
CA ARG A 310 -36.32 30.28 20.41
C ARG A 310 -35.39 29.46 19.51
N THR A 311 -35.93 28.53 18.74
CA THR A 311 -35.18 27.74 17.76
C THR A 311 -34.58 28.62 16.66
N LEU A 312 -35.34 29.60 16.13
CA LEU A 312 -34.87 30.57 15.15
C LEU A 312 -33.74 31.45 15.70
N ARG A 313 -33.86 31.86 16.97
CA ARG A 313 -32.83 32.63 17.65
C ARG A 313 -31.56 31.81 17.87
N TYR A 314 -31.70 30.54 18.22
CA TYR A 314 -30.56 29.63 18.32
C TYR A 314 -29.83 29.48 16.96
N LEU A 315 -30.58 29.37 15.85
CA LEU A 315 -29.99 29.34 14.51
C LEU A 315 -29.18 30.62 14.20
N ASP A 316 -29.72 31.81 14.53
CA ASP A 316 -28.99 33.08 14.37
C ASP A 316 -27.69 33.10 15.20
N LEU A 317 -27.73 32.58 16.43
CA LEU A 317 -26.57 32.47 17.30
C LEU A 317 -25.51 31.51 16.74
N LEU A 318 -25.90 30.38 16.14
CA LEU A 318 -24.97 29.46 15.48
C LEU A 318 -24.29 30.09 14.26
N ILE A 319 -25.04 30.82 13.43
CA ILE A 319 -24.49 31.54 12.27
C ILE A 319 -23.49 32.61 12.73
N LYS A 320 -23.83 33.38 13.78
CA LYS A 320 -22.91 34.35 14.39
C LYS A 320 -21.64 33.68 14.94
N PHE A 321 -21.78 32.56 15.64
CA PHE A 321 -20.65 31.79 16.17
C PHE A 321 -19.73 31.28 15.07
N GLN A 322 -20.28 30.69 14.00
CA GLN A 322 -19.52 30.20 12.84
C GLN A 322 -18.76 31.32 12.11
N ARG A 323 -19.39 32.49 11.94
CA ARG A 323 -18.77 33.69 11.33
C ARG A 323 -17.70 34.32 12.22
N ALA A 324 -17.87 34.25 13.54
CA ALA A 324 -16.92 34.75 14.52
C ALA A 324 -15.63 33.91 14.56
N ALA A 325 -15.73 32.61 14.27
CA ALA A 325 -14.58 31.72 14.21
C ALA A 325 -13.73 32.00 12.95
N ARG A 326 -12.47 32.43 13.15
CA ARG A 326 -11.55 32.83 12.07
C ARG A 326 -10.25 32.02 12.11
N GLY A 327 -9.65 31.77 10.95
CA GLY A 327 -8.35 31.08 10.82
C GLY A 327 -8.20 30.35 9.49
N ARG A 328 -6.96 30.23 8.98
CA ARG A 328 -6.63 29.33 7.86
C ARG A 328 -6.38 27.94 8.44
N GLY A 329 -7.26 26.98 8.14
CA GLY A 329 -7.21 25.63 8.70
C GLY A 329 -8.23 25.44 9.84
N ALA A 330 -7.77 25.08 11.03
CA ALA A 330 -8.64 25.04 12.21
C ALA A 330 -9.15 26.46 12.52
N LYS A 331 -10.47 26.67 12.54
CA LYS A 331 -11.02 27.98 12.85
C LYS A 331 -10.89 28.20 14.34
N ARG A 332 -10.21 29.27 14.76
CA ARG A 332 -10.04 29.60 16.17
C ARG A 332 -11.30 30.32 16.66
N VAL A 333 -11.86 29.83 17.76
CA VAL A 333 -13.00 30.46 18.41
C VAL A 333 -12.50 31.67 19.21
N PRO A 334 -13.17 32.83 19.14
CA PRO A 334 -12.80 33.98 19.96
C PRO A 334 -12.84 33.67 21.47
N PRO A 335 -12.09 34.42 22.29
CA PRO A 335 -12.20 34.35 23.74
C PRO A 335 -13.64 34.59 24.23
N LYS A 336 -13.97 34.06 25.41
CA LYS A 336 -15.32 34.10 25.99
C LYS A 336 -15.92 35.51 26.04
N ASP A 337 -15.12 36.51 26.38
CA ASP A 337 -15.58 37.91 26.47
C ASP A 337 -16.00 38.47 25.12
N LYS A 338 -15.20 38.23 24.08
CA LYS A 338 -15.52 38.64 22.70
C LYS A 338 -16.73 37.89 22.14
N LEU A 339 -16.86 36.61 22.49
CA LEU A 339 -18.06 35.85 22.13
C LEU A 339 -19.31 36.43 22.79
N ARG A 340 -19.21 36.88 24.04
CA ARG A 340 -20.31 37.53 24.75
C ARG A 340 -20.75 38.81 24.05
N GLU A 341 -19.82 39.61 23.53
CA GLU A 341 -20.11 40.81 22.74
C GLU A 341 -20.77 40.50 21.39
N ILE A 342 -20.24 39.51 20.65
CA ILE A 342 -20.74 39.16 19.31
C ILE A 342 -22.13 38.50 19.40
N MET A 343 -22.37 37.70 20.44
CA MET A 343 -23.59 36.91 20.61
C MET A 343 -24.65 37.61 21.46
N GLN A 344 -24.53 38.91 21.76
CA GLN A 344 -25.57 39.62 22.48
C GLN A 344 -26.93 39.51 21.76
N PRO A 345 -28.04 39.25 22.47
CA PRO A 345 -28.22 39.18 23.93
C PRO A 345 -28.23 37.75 24.52
N ALA A 346 -27.49 36.79 23.97
CA ALA A 346 -27.47 35.41 24.48
C ALA A 346 -26.93 35.31 25.93
N PRO A 347 -27.60 34.57 26.82
CA PRO A 347 -27.10 34.26 28.16
C PRO A 347 -25.82 33.42 28.13
N GLU A 348 -25.02 33.55 29.18
CA GLU A 348 -23.76 32.83 29.34
C GLU A 348 -23.88 31.29 29.24
N PRO A 349 -24.92 30.64 29.81
CA PRO A 349 -25.12 29.19 29.66
C PRO A 349 -25.30 28.74 28.20
N VAL A 350 -25.94 29.57 27.37
CA VAL A 350 -26.18 29.27 25.95
C VAL A 350 -24.86 29.37 25.17
N ILE A 351 -24.07 30.41 25.44
CA ILE A 351 -22.76 30.62 24.80
C ILE A 351 -21.80 29.48 25.17
N GLU A 352 -21.78 29.08 26.44
CA GLU A 352 -20.94 27.99 26.91
C GLU A 352 -21.35 26.64 26.32
N ASN A 353 -22.65 26.37 26.20
CA ASN A 353 -23.16 25.17 25.55
C ASN A 353 -22.72 25.09 24.08
N ILE A 354 -22.91 26.18 23.32
CA ILE A 354 -22.49 26.27 21.90
C ILE A 354 -20.98 26.07 21.79
N ARG A 355 -20.19 26.77 22.61
CA ARG A 355 -18.72 26.65 22.60
C ARG A 355 -18.27 25.22 22.92
N ARG A 356 -18.90 24.54 23.88
CA ARG A 356 -18.55 23.16 24.27
C ARG A 356 -18.97 22.13 23.22
N LYS A 357 -20.15 22.27 22.59
CA LYS A 357 -20.64 21.35 21.56
C LYS A 357 -19.87 21.48 20.25
N PHE A 358 -19.54 22.70 19.85
CA PHE A 358 -18.99 23.00 18.52
C PHE A 358 -17.52 23.41 18.52
N SER A 359 -16.79 23.24 19.63
CA SER A 359 -15.34 23.44 19.64
C SER A 359 -14.65 22.56 20.68
N THR A 360 -13.39 22.21 20.41
CA THR A 360 -12.53 21.52 21.37
C THR A 360 -11.36 22.45 21.69
N SER A 361 -11.14 22.75 22.97
CA SER A 361 -10.05 23.62 23.42
C SER A 361 -9.99 25.01 22.75
N GLY A 362 -11.14 25.56 22.32
CA GLY A 362 -11.21 26.85 21.64
C GLY A 362 -10.86 26.80 20.14
N GLU A 363 -10.76 25.60 19.56
CA GLU A 363 -10.55 25.40 18.13
C GLU A 363 -11.70 24.59 17.51
N MET A 364 -12.16 25.04 16.35
CA MET A 364 -13.09 24.31 15.50
C MET A 364 -12.29 23.60 14.41
N ARG A 365 -12.07 22.30 14.63
CA ARG A 365 -11.59 21.38 13.57
C ARG A 365 -12.67 21.20 12.51
N LYS A 366 -12.30 20.63 11.35
CA LYS A 366 -13.22 20.35 10.24
C LYS A 366 -14.51 19.66 10.71
N PHE A 367 -14.40 18.61 11.54
CA PHE A 367 -15.54 17.92 12.13
C PHE A 367 -16.56 18.86 12.79
N HIS A 368 -16.09 19.80 13.63
CA HIS A 368 -16.98 20.74 14.32
C HIS A 368 -17.58 21.76 13.38
N VAL A 369 -16.84 22.18 12.36
CA VAL A 369 -17.34 23.09 11.33
C VAL A 369 -18.46 22.41 10.54
N ASP A 370 -18.24 21.18 10.09
CA ASP A 370 -19.23 20.37 9.39
C ASP A 370 -20.47 20.14 10.30
N LEU A 371 -20.26 19.86 11.59
CA LEU A 371 -21.32 19.69 12.58
C LEU A 371 -22.18 20.95 12.76
N VAL A 372 -21.59 22.15 12.81
CA VAL A 372 -22.37 23.39 12.87
C VAL A 372 -23.25 23.55 11.64
N HIS A 373 -22.72 23.26 10.44
CA HIS A 373 -23.49 23.39 9.20
C HIS A 373 -24.64 22.39 9.14
N THR A 374 -24.42 21.12 9.52
CA THR A 374 -25.49 20.11 9.53
C THR A 374 -26.57 20.43 10.56
N TYR A 375 -26.20 20.96 11.74
CA TYR A 375 -27.15 21.52 12.72
C TYR A 375 -27.96 22.68 12.15
N CYS A 376 -27.32 23.66 11.50
CA CYS A 376 -28.01 24.77 10.86
C CYS A 376 -29.00 24.30 9.80
N CYS A 377 -28.62 23.31 8.97
CA CYS A 377 -29.49 22.71 7.96
C CYS A 377 -30.71 22.01 8.60
N ALA A 378 -30.51 21.23 9.66
CA ALA A 378 -31.60 20.53 10.35
C ALA A 378 -32.58 21.53 11.00
N LEU A 379 -32.07 22.53 11.71
CA LEU A 379 -32.90 23.58 12.34
C LEU A 379 -33.65 24.41 11.30
N ALA A 380 -33.01 24.77 10.19
CA ALA A 380 -33.65 25.49 9.10
C ALA A 380 -34.78 24.66 8.45
N ALA A 381 -34.59 23.35 8.29
CA ALA A 381 -35.63 22.45 7.80
C ALA A 381 -36.85 22.45 8.73
N ILE A 382 -36.66 22.33 10.05
CA ILE A 382 -37.75 22.37 11.03
C ILE A 382 -38.49 23.71 10.97
N LEU A 383 -37.76 24.82 10.95
CA LEU A 383 -38.32 26.17 10.95
C LEU A 383 -39.07 26.54 9.67
N ALA A 384 -38.73 25.91 8.55
CA ALA A 384 -39.35 26.13 7.26
C ALA A 384 -40.30 25.01 6.83
N ASN A 385 -40.85 24.24 7.78
CA ASN A 385 -41.82 23.17 7.51
C ASN A 385 -41.29 22.13 6.50
N TYR A 386 -40.01 21.78 6.65
CA TYR A 386 -39.28 20.77 5.90
C TYR A 386 -39.06 21.04 4.41
N GLN A 387 -39.42 22.24 3.91
CA GLN A 387 -39.19 22.63 2.52
C GLN A 387 -38.86 24.12 2.40
N PHE A 388 -37.69 24.45 1.82
CA PHE A 388 -37.27 25.84 1.69
C PHE A 388 -36.29 26.10 0.54
N ASP A 389 -36.21 27.36 0.11
CA ASP A 389 -35.17 27.85 -0.79
C ASP A 389 -33.82 27.96 -0.05
N THR A 390 -32.78 27.35 -0.62
CA THR A 390 -31.44 27.31 -0.04
C THR A 390 -30.69 28.63 -0.13
N SER A 391 -31.10 29.56 -1.01
CA SER A 391 -30.34 30.78 -1.32
C SER A 391 -29.99 31.64 -0.10
N ALA A 392 -30.98 31.98 0.72
CA ALA A 392 -30.81 32.84 1.90
C ALA A 392 -29.92 32.18 2.97
N LEU A 393 -30.15 30.89 3.26
CA LEU A 393 -29.38 30.18 4.28
C LEU A 393 -27.94 29.93 3.82
N ARG A 394 -27.75 29.65 2.52
CA ARG A 394 -26.43 29.46 1.91
C ARG A 394 -25.60 30.74 1.99
N TYR A 395 -26.20 31.88 1.65
CA TYR A 395 -25.55 33.19 1.82
C TYR A 395 -25.21 33.44 3.29
N ASP A 396 -26.12 33.07 4.19
CA ASP A 396 -25.89 33.29 5.62
C ASP A 396 -24.71 32.49 6.18
N MET A 397 -24.59 31.22 5.78
CA MET A 397 -23.48 30.35 6.19
C MET A 397 -22.19 30.57 5.39
N GLY A 398 -22.24 31.30 4.27
CA GLY A 398 -21.10 31.52 3.37
C GLY A 398 -20.67 30.26 2.63
N LEU A 399 -21.63 29.44 2.18
CA LEU A 399 -21.39 28.16 1.51
C LEU A 399 -21.60 28.24 -0.01
N ASP A 400 -20.94 27.33 -0.73
CA ASP A 400 -21.25 27.05 -2.13
C ASP A 400 -22.42 26.08 -2.27
N ASP A 401 -23.09 26.09 -3.43
CA ASP A 401 -24.23 25.19 -3.71
C ASP A 401 -23.87 23.71 -3.51
N LYS A 402 -22.66 23.31 -3.93
CA LYS A 402 -22.19 21.93 -3.78
C LYS A 402 -21.96 21.54 -2.33
N GLN A 403 -21.40 22.44 -1.52
CA GLN A 403 -21.14 22.21 -0.11
C GLN A 403 -22.43 22.14 0.68
N PHE A 404 -23.35 23.08 0.42
CA PHE A 404 -24.69 23.06 1.01
C PHE A 404 -25.41 21.76 0.67
N ALA A 405 -25.37 21.34 -0.60
CA ALA A 405 -25.98 20.09 -1.03
C ALA A 405 -25.38 18.85 -0.38
N GLN A 406 -24.09 18.87 -0.07
CA GLN A 406 -23.45 17.79 0.67
C GLN A 406 -23.98 17.72 2.11
N TYR A 407 -23.93 18.83 2.87
CA TYR A 407 -24.40 18.84 4.26
C TYR A 407 -25.89 18.54 4.38
N PHE A 408 -26.71 19.01 3.44
CA PHE A 408 -28.14 18.74 3.44
C PHE A 408 -28.46 17.25 3.14
N ARG A 409 -27.63 16.57 2.33
CA ARG A 409 -27.76 15.11 2.11
C ARG A 409 -27.27 14.31 3.31
N GLU A 410 -26.25 14.79 4.03
CA GLU A 410 -25.76 14.13 5.24
C GLU A 410 -26.83 14.03 6.34
N ILE A 411 -27.77 14.98 6.40
CA ILE A 411 -28.95 14.92 7.29
C ILE A 411 -30.16 14.16 6.70
N GLY A 412 -29.98 13.48 5.55
CA GLY A 412 -31.05 12.72 4.89
C GLY A 412 -31.96 13.55 3.97
N GLY A 413 -31.61 14.81 3.71
CA GLY A 413 -32.38 15.74 2.91
C GLY A 413 -32.10 15.65 1.40
N ARG A 414 -33.09 16.03 0.60
CA ARG A 414 -33.00 16.06 -0.87
C ARG A 414 -33.03 17.49 -1.38
N ILE A 415 -32.26 17.78 -2.43
CA ILE A 415 -32.29 19.08 -3.12
C ILE A 415 -32.78 18.87 -4.53
N LYS A 416 -33.80 19.65 -4.91
CA LYS A 416 -34.36 19.70 -6.26
C LYS A 416 -34.16 21.10 -6.84
N VAL A 417 -33.78 21.18 -8.10
CA VAL A 417 -33.74 22.45 -8.81
C VAL A 417 -35.12 22.70 -9.38
N VAL A 418 -35.76 23.79 -8.96
CA VAL A 418 -37.10 24.20 -9.40
C VAL A 418 -36.96 25.48 -10.22
N ARG A 419 -37.82 25.66 -11.23
CA ARG A 419 -37.89 26.91 -11.99
C ARG A 419 -38.37 28.03 -11.05
N GLY A 420 -37.61 29.10 -10.96
CA GLY A 420 -37.92 30.25 -10.12
C GLY A 420 -39.17 31.00 -10.57
N ALA A 421 -39.66 31.89 -9.71
CA ALA A 421 -40.80 32.75 -10.01
C ALA A 421 -40.52 33.72 -11.18
N GLU A 422 -39.26 34.06 -11.42
CA GLU A 422 -38.84 34.85 -12.58
C GLU A 422 -38.47 33.98 -13.78
N LYS A 423 -38.79 34.46 -14.99
CA LYS A 423 -38.50 33.72 -16.23
C LYS A 423 -37.00 33.52 -16.41
N GLY A 424 -36.54 32.28 -16.20
CA GLY A 424 -35.18 31.84 -16.50
C GLY A 424 -34.29 31.62 -15.26
N THR A 425 -34.76 31.97 -14.06
CA THR A 425 -34.04 31.66 -12.83
C THR A 425 -34.28 30.22 -12.39
N GLN A 426 -33.23 29.56 -11.90
CA GLN A 426 -33.30 28.24 -11.29
C GLN A 426 -33.04 28.39 -9.79
N VAL A 427 -33.96 27.91 -8.97
CA VAL A 427 -33.86 27.99 -7.51
C VAL A 427 -33.69 26.59 -6.96
N GLN A 428 -32.72 26.41 -6.06
CA GLN A 428 -32.51 25.14 -5.38
C GLN A 428 -33.46 25.06 -4.18
N MET A 429 -34.37 24.10 -4.24
CA MET A 429 -35.32 23.82 -3.17
C MET A 429 -34.85 22.59 -2.39
N ALA A 430 -34.57 22.81 -1.11
CA ALA A 430 -34.27 21.75 -0.16
C ALA A 430 -35.57 21.20 0.43
N SER A 431 -35.71 19.88 0.46
CA SER A 431 -36.84 19.16 1.03
C SER A 431 -36.35 18.00 1.90
N LEU A 432 -36.77 17.96 3.17
CA LEU A 432 -36.57 16.82 4.06
C LEU A 432 -37.87 16.00 4.06
N ALA A 433 -37.83 14.76 3.58
CA ALA A 433 -39.01 13.92 3.46
C ALA A 433 -38.63 12.45 3.69
N LEU A 434 -39.54 11.67 4.26
CA LEU A 434 -39.37 10.23 4.41
C LEU A 434 -39.60 9.52 3.06
N PRO A 435 -38.82 8.47 2.72
CA PRO A 435 -37.64 7.97 3.45
C PRO A 435 -36.42 8.89 3.30
N LEU A 436 -35.67 9.05 4.40
CA LEU A 436 -34.43 9.82 4.43
C LEU A 436 -33.41 9.22 3.46
N ASP A 437 -32.67 10.07 2.76
CA ASP A 437 -31.69 9.65 1.75
C ASP A 437 -30.28 9.99 2.21
N PHE A 438 -29.58 9.00 2.78
CA PHE A 438 -28.22 9.17 3.25
C PHE A 438 -27.21 8.84 2.14
N PRO A 439 -26.09 9.59 2.06
CA PRO A 439 -25.03 9.27 1.13
C PRO A 439 -24.44 7.90 1.46
N LYS A 440 -24.64 6.93 0.57
CA LYS A 440 -24.03 5.60 0.68
C LYS A 440 -22.53 5.75 0.51
N ASP A 441 -21.76 5.36 1.52
CA ASP A 441 -20.31 5.31 1.41
C ASP A 441 -19.93 4.32 0.33
N ARG A 442 -19.42 4.83 -0.79
CA ARG A 442 -18.81 4.01 -1.81
C ARG A 442 -17.51 3.51 -1.22
N PHE A 443 -17.53 2.30 -0.66
CA PHE A 443 -16.31 1.54 -0.40
C PHE A 443 -15.54 1.47 -1.71
N GLN A 444 -14.51 2.31 -1.85
CA GLN A 444 -13.61 2.21 -2.98
C GLN A 444 -12.96 0.84 -2.87
N ARG A 445 -13.32 -0.06 -3.78
CA ARG A 445 -12.56 -1.29 -4.03
C ARG A 445 -11.08 -0.87 -4.08
N PRO A 446 -10.21 -1.44 -3.25
CA PRO A 446 -8.82 -1.03 -3.24
C PRO A 446 -8.30 -1.13 -4.66
N LYS A 447 -7.84 0.01 -5.21
CA LYS A 447 -7.23 0.03 -6.54
C LYS A 447 -5.97 -0.83 -6.44
N GLY A 448 -6.05 -2.04 -6.98
CA GLY A 448 -4.93 -2.97 -7.06
C GLY A 448 -3.73 -2.25 -7.64
N ARG A 449 -2.65 -2.23 -6.85
CA ARG A 449 -1.37 -1.62 -7.22
C ARG A 449 -0.59 -2.53 -8.14
#